data_AF-A0A2P5LP92-F1
#
_entry.id   AF-A0A2P5LP92-F1
#
_cell.length_a   1.000
_cell.length_b   1.000
_cell.length_c   1.000
_cell.angle_alpha   90.00
_cell.angle_beta   90.00
_cell.angle_gamma   90.00
#
_symmetry.space_group_name_H-M   'P 1'
#
loop_
_entity.id
_entity.type
_entity.pdbx_description
1 polymer ?
#
loop_
_entity_poly.entity_id
_entity_poly.type
_entity_poly.pdbx_seq_one_letter_code
_entity_poly.pdbx_strand_id
1 'polypeptide(L)'
;MFGPAWTTLYVLMAYAFYRILRLEPATPGRRMAIIVFFAQLIMNTAWSFAFFAAQNPLLGLVVVLPMEALVIATIVLFWRLDRVAGYALAPTAFWVAFATYLNAGIFILNR
;
A
#
# COMPACT_ATOMS: atom_id res chain seq x y z
N MET A 1 17.08 -6.03 -7.41
CA MET A 1 16.87 -6.68 -6.10
C MET A 1 15.67 -6.02 -5.42
N PHE A 2 14.44 -6.50 -5.70
CA PHE A 2 13.20 -5.91 -5.15
C PHE A 2 12.57 -6.75 -4.03
N GLY A 3 13.00 -8.01 -3.85
CA GLY A 3 12.43 -8.96 -2.89
C GLY A 3 12.51 -8.56 -1.42
N PRO A 4 13.68 -8.10 -0.89
CA PRO A 4 13.82 -7.81 0.54
C PRO A 4 12.95 -6.63 1.01
N ALA A 5 12.78 -5.62 0.16
CA ALA A 5 12.00 -4.43 0.49
C ALA A 5 10.53 -4.77 0.77
N TRP A 6 9.92 -5.61 -0.07
CA TRP A 6 8.54 -6.05 0.12
C TRP A 6 8.34 -6.80 1.42
N THR A 7 9.27 -7.69 1.80
CA THR A 7 9.20 -8.41 3.07
C THR A 7 9.18 -7.44 4.25
N THR A 8 10.08 -6.45 4.27
CA THR A 8 10.09 -5.44 5.34
C THR A 8 8.77 -4.66 5.41
N LEU A 9 8.23 -4.26 4.26
CA LEU A 9 6.95 -3.54 4.20
C LEU A 9 5.78 -4.39 4.69
N TYR A 10 5.73 -5.67 4.33
CA TYR A 10 4.69 -6.57 4.81
C TYR A 10 4.76 -6.78 6.33
N VAL A 11 5.97 -6.87 6.89
CA VAL A 11 6.15 -6.93 8.35
C VAL A 11 5.63 -5.66 9.02
N LEU A 12 5.94 -4.48 8.47
CA LEU A 12 5.43 -3.20 8.97
C LEU A 12 3.91 -3.09 8.86
N MET A 13 3.33 -3.52 7.74
CA MET A 13 1.87 -3.57 7.54
C MET A 13 1.21 -4.49 8.58
N ALA A 14 1.77 -5.68 8.81
CA ALA A 14 1.26 -6.62 9.80
C ALA A 14 1.33 -6.05 11.22
N TYR A 15 2.44 -5.38 11.57
CA TYR A 15 2.59 -4.70 12.84
C TYR A 15 1.57 -3.56 13.02
N ALA A 16 1.37 -2.74 12.00
CA ALA A 16 0.37 -1.66 12.02
C ALA A 16 -1.05 -2.22 12.17
N PHE A 17 -1.38 -3.29 11.44
CA PHE A 17 -2.67 -3.96 11.54
C PHE A 17 -2.91 -4.56 12.92
N TYR A 18 -1.88 -5.19 13.50
CA TYR A 18 -1.93 -5.73 14.85
C TYR A 18 -2.24 -4.66 15.91
N ARG A 19 -1.67 -3.46 15.78
CA ARG A 19 -1.99 -2.30 16.64
C ARG A 19 -3.47 -1.93 16.56
N ILE A 20 -4.02 -1.84 15.35
CA ILE A 20 -5.44 -1.53 15.11
C ILE A 20 -6.36 -2.64 15.64
N LEU A 21 -5.92 -3.91 15.58
CA LEU A 21 -6.68 -5.02 16.13
C LEU A 21 -6.75 -5.02 17.66
N ARG A 22 -5.73 -4.47 18.34
CA ARG A 22 -5.71 -4.30 19.80
C ARG A 22 -6.62 -3.18 20.31
N LEU A 23 -7.11 -2.29 19.44
CA LEU A 23 -8.10 -1.28 19.81
C LEU A 23 -9.46 -1.93 20.12
N GLU A 24 -10.26 -1.24 20.92
CA GLU A 24 -11.60 -1.72 21.28
C GLU A 24 -12.48 -1.93 20.03
N PRO A 25 -13.32 -2.98 19.98
CA PRO A 25 -14.33 -3.17 18.93
C PRO A 25 -15.25 -2.00 18.68
N ALA A 26 -15.56 -1.24 19.74
CA ALA A 26 -16.43 -0.08 19.64
C ALA A 26 -15.72 1.19 19.12
N THR A 27 -14.39 1.18 18.91
CA THR A 27 -13.67 2.37 18.46
C THR A 27 -14.20 2.86 17.10
N PRO A 28 -14.73 4.09 17.02
CA PRO A 28 -15.25 4.65 15.78
C PRO A 28 -14.19 4.66 14.68
N GLY A 29 -14.53 4.19 13.48
CA GLY A 29 -13.62 4.16 12.33
C GLY A 29 -12.69 2.94 12.24
N ARG A 30 -12.58 2.10 13.29
CA ARG A 30 -11.78 0.86 13.26
C ARG A 30 -12.20 -0.08 12.12
N ARG A 31 -13.49 -0.33 11.96
CA ARG A 31 -14.03 -1.21 10.91
C ARG A 31 -13.68 -0.69 9.50
N MET A 32 -13.83 0.62 9.29
CA MET A 32 -13.47 1.25 8.01
C MET A 32 -11.98 1.11 7.73
N ALA A 33 -11.13 1.38 8.73
CA ALA A 33 -9.67 1.24 8.61
C ALA A 33 -9.28 -0.19 8.21
N ILE A 34 -9.90 -1.21 8.82
CA ILE A 34 -9.67 -2.62 8.48
C ILE A 34 -10.10 -2.94 7.04
N ILE A 35 -11.28 -2.48 6.60
CA ILE A 35 -11.76 -2.71 5.23
C ILE A 35 -10.82 -2.09 4.21
N VAL A 36 -10.42 -0.83 4.41
CA VAL A 36 -9.49 -0.12 3.52
C VAL A 36 -8.11 -0.78 3.52
N PHE A 37 -7.65 -1.27 4.68
CA PHE A 37 -6.41 -2.04 4.80
C PHE A 37 -6.43 -3.33 3.95
N PHE A 38 -7.53 -4.08 3.95
CA PHE A 38 -7.64 -5.26 3.08
C PHE A 38 -7.76 -4.89 1.60
N ALA A 39 -8.48 -3.81 1.29
CA ALA A 39 -8.60 -3.31 -0.08
C ALA A 39 -7.23 -2.92 -0.67
N GLN A 40 -6.38 -2.20 0.08
CA GLN A 40 -5.02 -1.89 -0.39
C GLN A 40 -4.18 -3.15 -0.62
N LEU A 41 -4.39 -4.23 0.17
CA LEU A 41 -3.57 -5.44 0.12
C LEU A 41 -3.92 -6.30 -1.09
N ILE A 42 -5.22 -6.38 -1.42
CA ILE A 42 -5.71 -6.96 -2.67
C ILE A 42 -5.16 -6.19 -3.87
N MET A 43 -5.24 -4.85 -3.83
CA MET A 43 -4.75 -4.02 -4.93
C MET A 43 -3.23 -4.12 -5.10
N ASN A 44 -2.49 -4.24 -3.99
CA ASN A 44 -1.04 -4.48 -4.00
C ASN A 44 -0.67 -5.79 -4.70
N THR A 45 -1.44 -6.85 -4.45
CA THR A 45 -1.26 -8.15 -5.09
C THR A 45 -1.60 -8.08 -6.58
N ALA A 46 -2.69 -7.40 -6.93
CA ALA A 46 -3.11 -7.17 -8.32
C ALA A 46 -2.07 -6.37 -9.10
N TRP A 47 -1.45 -5.35 -8.51
CA TRP A 47 -0.37 -4.59 -9.13
C TRP A 47 0.87 -5.45 -9.38
N SER A 48 1.28 -6.27 -8.40
CA SER A 48 2.40 -7.19 -8.58
C SER A 48 2.13 -8.16 -9.75
N PHE A 49 0.89 -8.67 -9.86
CA PHE A 49 0.50 -9.52 -10.99
C PHE A 49 0.50 -8.74 -12.31
N ALA A 50 -0.05 -7.53 -12.36
CA ALA A 50 -0.08 -6.72 -13.58
C ALA A 50 1.33 -6.33 -14.06
N PHE A 51 2.24 -5.98 -13.15
CA PHE A 51 3.60 -5.57 -13.51
C PHE A 51 4.46 -6.76 -13.94
N PHE A 52 4.43 -7.88 -13.20
CA PHE A 52 5.27 -9.05 -13.49
C PHE A 52 4.67 -10.01 -14.53
N ALA A 53 3.35 -10.23 -14.54
CA ALA A 53 2.71 -11.20 -15.42
C ALA A 53 2.26 -10.57 -16.75
N ALA A 54 1.71 -9.35 -16.73
CA ALA A 54 1.23 -8.71 -17.96
C ALA A 54 2.33 -7.95 -18.72
N GLN A 55 3.52 -7.74 -18.12
CA GLN A 55 4.67 -7.01 -18.69
C GLN A 55 4.30 -5.70 -19.41
N ASN A 56 3.19 -5.08 -19.01
CA ASN A 56 2.62 -3.93 -19.71
C ASN A 56 2.71 -2.69 -18.81
N PRO A 57 3.67 -1.78 -19.08
CA PRO A 57 3.89 -0.58 -18.26
C PRO A 57 2.67 0.33 -18.15
N LEU A 58 1.81 0.37 -19.18
CA LEU A 58 0.57 1.16 -19.18
C LEU A 58 -0.45 0.64 -18.16
N LEU A 59 -0.64 -0.69 -18.10
CA LEU A 59 -1.51 -1.31 -17.10
C LEU A 59 -0.95 -1.13 -15.69
N GLY A 60 0.38 -1.21 -15.54
CA GLY A 60 1.08 -0.92 -14.29
C GLY A 60 0.77 0.47 -13.74
N LEU A 61 0.79 1.51 -14.58
CA LEU A 61 0.45 2.89 -14.19
C LEU A 61 -1.02 3.06 -13.82
N VAL A 62 -1.94 2.46 -14.59
CA VAL A 62 -3.39 2.55 -14.31
C VAL A 62 -3.75 1.88 -12.98
N VAL A 63 -3.06 0.82 -12.59
CA VAL A 63 -3.30 0.11 -11.33
C VAL A 63 -2.56 0.74 -10.14
N VAL A 64 -1.38 1.34 -10.36
CA VAL A 64 -0.58 1.89 -9.25
C VAL A 64 -1.20 3.15 -8.64
N LEU A 65 -1.87 4.00 -9.42
CA LEU A 65 -2.52 5.22 -8.93
C LEU A 65 -3.66 4.94 -7.92
N PRO A 66 -4.67 4.09 -8.22
CA PRO A 66 -5.70 3.77 -7.24
C PRO A 66 -5.14 2.97 -6.05
N MET A 67 -4.09 2.17 -6.27
CA MET A 67 -3.38 1.50 -5.18
C MET A 67 -2.72 2.52 -4.24
N GLU A 68 -2.00 3.51 -4.76
CA GLU A 68 -1.35 4.57 -4.00
C GLU A 68 -2.38 5.36 -3.19
N ALA A 69 -3.51 5.72 -3.80
CA ALA A 69 -4.62 6.37 -3.09
C ALA A 69 -5.14 5.51 -1.92
N LEU A 70 -5.26 4.19 -2.09
CA LEU A 70 -5.66 3.28 -1.02
C LEU A 70 -4.62 3.17 0.10
N VAL A 71 -3.33 3.18 -0.22
CA VAL A 71 -2.25 3.19 0.79
C VAL A 71 -2.32 4.46 1.62
N ILE A 72 -2.45 5.62 0.97
CA ILE A 72 -2.58 6.92 1.65
C ILE A 72 -3.85 6.94 2.52
N ALA A 73 -4.98 6.47 2.01
CA ALA A 73 -6.22 6.38 2.77
C ALA A 73 -6.05 5.50 4.02
N THR A 74 -5.36 4.36 3.88
CA THR A 74 -5.07 3.48 5.02
C THR A 74 -4.19 4.17 6.06
N ILE A 75 -3.14 4.89 5.64
CA ILE A 75 -2.27 5.66 6.54
C ILE A 75 -3.09 6.70 7.31
N VAL A 76 -3.94 7.48 6.63
CA VAL A 76 -4.74 8.52 7.28
C VAL A 76 -5.71 7.92 8.30
N LEU A 77 -6.37 6.81 7.95
CA LEU A 77 -7.29 6.11 8.86
C LEU A 77 -6.55 5.51 10.06
N PHE A 78 -5.39 4.89 9.82
CA PHE A 78 -4.58 4.30 10.89
C PHE A 78 -4.00 5.39 11.78
N TRP A 79 -3.52 6.50 11.23
CA TRP A 79 -2.99 7.63 12.00
C TRP A 79 -4.03 8.23 12.94
N ARG A 80 -5.29 8.34 12.48
CA ARG A 80 -6.41 8.84 13.30
C ARG A 80 -6.73 7.94 14.48
N LEU A 81 -6.50 6.63 14.35
CA LEU A 81 -6.74 5.64 15.40
C LEU A 81 -5.52 5.43 16.30
N ASP A 82 -4.33 5.38 15.68
CA ASP A 82 -3.06 5.03 16.28
C ASP A 82 -1.91 5.66 15.46
N ARG A 83 -1.27 6.70 16.01
CA ARG A 83 -0.20 7.43 15.32
C ARG A 83 1.00 6.53 14.96
N VAL A 84 1.33 5.55 15.79
CA VAL A 84 2.47 4.64 15.52
C VAL A 84 2.14 3.71 14.37
N ALA A 85 0.90 3.22 14.28
CA ALA A 85 0.44 2.43 13.15
C ALA A 85 0.48 3.24 11.84
N GLY A 86 0.11 4.53 11.91
CA GLY A 86 0.28 5.46 10.79
C GLY A 86 1.74 5.63 10.35
N TYR A 87 2.66 5.86 11.29
CA TYR A 87 4.10 5.97 10.99
C TYR A 87 4.70 4.68 10.43
N ALA A 88 4.28 3.52 10.92
CA ALA A 88 4.74 2.22 10.41
C ALA A 88 4.38 2.00 8.93
N LEU A 89 3.31 2.65 8.45
CA LEU A 89 2.87 2.57 7.06
C LEU A 89 3.46 3.67 6.16
N ALA A 90 4.12 4.69 6.72
CA ALA A 90 4.74 5.76 5.94
C ALA A 90 5.83 5.25 4.96
N PRO A 91 6.73 4.31 5.34
CA PRO A 91 7.68 3.70 4.41
C PRO A 91 6.99 3.03 3.23
N THR A 92 5.80 2.50 3.45
CA THR A 92 5.00 1.80 2.45
C THR A 92 4.47 2.74 1.38
N ALA A 93 3.97 3.93 1.76
CA ALA A 93 3.59 4.96 0.79
C ALA A 93 4.80 5.45 -0.03
N PHE A 94 5.94 5.69 0.63
CA PHE A 94 7.15 6.13 -0.06
C PHE A 94 7.62 5.10 -1.09
N TRP A 95 7.56 3.81 -0.74
CA TRP A 95 7.92 2.74 -1.65
C TRP A 95 6.96 2.64 -2.85
N VAL A 96 5.66 2.78 -2.62
CA VAL A 96 4.67 2.77 -3.72
C VAL A 96 4.86 3.97 -4.64
N ALA A 97 5.11 5.17 -4.10
CA ALA A 97 5.43 6.34 -4.92
C ALA A 97 6.71 6.15 -5.76
N PHE A 98 7.73 5.52 -5.19
CA PHE A 98 8.95 5.15 -5.94
C PHE A 98 8.64 4.14 -7.06
N ALA A 99 7.78 3.17 -6.81
CA ALA A 99 7.33 2.21 -7.84
C ALA A 99 6.50 2.89 -8.94
N THR A 100 5.68 3.89 -8.60
CA THR A 100 4.96 4.75 -9.56
C THR A 100 5.95 5.53 -10.43
N TYR A 101 6.98 6.14 -9.83
CA TYR A 101 8.02 6.87 -10.56
C TYR A 101 8.79 5.99 -11.55
N LEU A 102 9.21 4.78 -11.12
CA LEU A 102 9.87 3.82 -12.00
C LEU A 102 8.95 3.39 -13.16
N ASN A 103 7.68 3.11 -12.89
CA ASN A 103 6.70 2.77 -13.92
C ASN A 103 6.54 3.90 -14.95
N ALA A 104 6.44 5.14 -14.47
CA ALA A 104 6.33 6.32 -15.34
C ALA A 104 7.60 6.50 -16.20
N GLY A 105 8.78 6.30 -15.62
CA GLY A 105 10.05 6.34 -16.34
C GLY A 105 10.14 5.29 -17.46
N ILE A 106 9.74 4.04 -17.18
CA ILE A 106 9.70 2.97 -18.18
C ILE A 106 8.72 3.32 -19.31
N PHE A 107 7.55 3.87 -18.98
CA PHE A 107 6.57 4.27 -19.99
C PHE A 107 7.10 5.38 -20.92
N ILE A 108 7.78 6.38 -20.36
CA ILE A 108 8.34 7.48 -21.15
C ILE A 108 9.50 7.00 -22.03
N LEU A 109 10.33 6.08 -21.53
CA LEU A 109 11.51 5.58 -22.26
C LEU A 109 11.17 4.50 -23.32
N ASN A 110 10.02 3.82 -23.17
CA ASN A 110 9.53 2.82 -24.12
C ASN A 110 8.55 3.41 -25.16
N ARG A 111 8.57 4.74 -25.32
CA ARG A 111 7.88 5.48 -26.37
C ARG A 111 8.90 5.96 -27.41
#